data_AF-A0A1F3VKY0-F1
#
_entry.id   AF-A0A1F3VKY0-F1
#
_cell.length_a   1.000
_cell.length_b   1.000
_cell.length_c   1.000
_cell.angle_alpha   90.00
_cell.angle_beta   90.00
_cell.angle_gamma   90.00
#
_symmetry.space_group_name_H-M   'P 1'
#
loop_
_entity.id
_entity.type
_entity.pdbx_description
1 polymer ?
#
loop_
_entity_poly.entity_id
_entity_poly.type
_entity_poly.pdbx_seq_one_letter_code
_entity_poly.pdbx_strand_id
1 'polypeptide(L)'
;MFMAIATQTFKHPSKKSDYRIWYLEINSFMEVIGIGVISREKLIEMIFENYQKTGSSNWRVFKKNEEESSPIEIYDFVAQNIHENTHFGNLPTLEEFQATLAALTMRLEIRSIA
;
A
#
# COMPACT_ATOMS: atom_id res chain seq x y z
N MET A 1 -9.86 0.36 -7.50
CA MET A 1 -9.09 -0.64 -6.71
C MET A 1 -7.84 0.06 -6.19
N PHE A 2 -7.33 -0.28 -5.01
CA PHE A 2 -6.13 0.37 -4.45
C PHE A 2 -5.02 -0.68 -4.30
N MET A 3 -3.81 -0.44 -4.83
CA MET A 3 -2.90 -1.57 -5.14
C MET A 3 -1.50 -1.52 -4.53
N ALA A 4 -0.94 -0.35 -4.20
CA ALA A 4 0.41 -0.29 -3.65
C ALA A 4 0.40 0.50 -2.36
N ILE A 5 1.02 -0.04 -1.31
CA ILE A 5 1.12 0.62 -0.01
C ILE A 5 2.59 0.75 0.38
N ALA A 6 3.01 1.96 0.69
CA ALA A 6 4.26 2.21 1.42
C ALA A 6 3.94 2.90 2.73
N THR A 7 4.64 2.51 3.79
CA THR A 7 4.43 3.06 5.12
C THR A 7 5.60 3.93 5.54
N GLN A 8 5.29 5.14 6.01
CA GLN A 8 6.27 5.97 6.69
C GLN A 8 5.99 5.95 8.19
N THR A 9 6.80 5.21 8.94
CA THR A 9 6.76 5.18 10.40
C THR A 9 7.41 6.44 10.98
N PHE A 10 6.88 6.96 12.08
CA PHE A 10 7.60 7.98 12.84
C PHE A 10 8.91 7.41 13.38
N LYS A 11 10.00 8.19 13.31
CA LYS A 11 11.34 7.79 13.77
C LYS A 11 11.41 7.46 15.27
N HIS A 12 10.34 7.71 16.04
CA HIS A 12 10.31 7.50 17.48
C HIS A 12 9.83 6.08 17.84
N PRO A 13 10.58 5.32 18.66
CA PRO A 13 10.27 3.92 18.99
C PRO A 13 8.88 3.68 19.59
N SER A 14 8.32 4.66 20.31
CA SER A 14 7.00 4.56 20.94
C SER A 14 5.82 4.85 19.99
N LYS A 15 6.08 5.27 18.75
CA LYS A 15 5.07 5.63 17.75
C LYS A 15 5.08 4.71 16.52
N LYS A 16 5.61 3.49 16.64
CA LYS A 16 5.69 2.54 15.52
C LYS A 16 4.34 2.24 14.86
N SER A 17 3.24 2.34 15.61
CA SER A 17 1.87 2.12 15.16
C SER A 17 1.20 3.35 14.53
N ASP A 18 1.75 4.54 14.75
CA ASP A 18 1.32 5.77 14.12
C ASP A 18 2.15 5.85 12.84
N TYR A 19 1.58 5.51 11.69
CA TYR A 19 2.28 5.60 10.41
C TYR A 19 1.31 6.03 9.32
N ARG A 20 1.85 6.74 8.33
CA ARG A 20 1.10 7.13 7.14
C ARG A 20 1.21 6.04 6.09
N ILE A 21 0.09 5.74 5.45
CA ILE A 21 -0.01 4.83 4.32
C ILE A 21 -0.10 5.68 3.06
N TRP A 22 0.92 5.57 2.24
CA TRP A 22 0.94 6.10 0.88
C TRP A 22 0.38 5.04 -0.04
N TYR A 23 -0.53 5.41 -0.94
CA TYR A 23 -1.13 4.44 -1.84
C TYR A 23 -1.34 4.92 -3.27
N LEU A 24 -1.40 3.96 -4.20
CA LEU A 24 -1.80 4.20 -5.58
C LEU A 24 -3.28 3.95 -5.80
N GLU A 25 -3.92 4.91 -6.46
CA GLU A 25 -5.28 4.79 -6.98
C GLU A 25 -5.23 4.17 -8.36
N ILE A 26 -5.94 3.05 -8.52
CA ILE A 26 -5.99 2.32 -9.78
C ILE A 26 -7.43 2.23 -10.29
N ASN A 27 -7.61 2.60 -11.55
CA ASN A 27 -8.90 2.54 -12.24
C ASN A 27 -9.26 1.10 -12.65
N SER A 28 -10.39 0.91 -13.32
CA SER A 28 -10.82 -0.41 -13.82
C SER A 28 -9.93 -1.00 -14.91
N PHE A 29 -9.06 -0.20 -15.51
CA PHE A 29 -8.12 -0.59 -16.56
C PHE A 29 -6.72 -0.92 -16.03
N MET A 30 -6.55 -1.00 -14.71
CA MET A 30 -5.26 -1.27 -14.06
C MET A 30 -4.23 -0.14 -14.22
N GLU A 31 -4.71 1.08 -14.48
CA GLU A 31 -3.85 2.26 -14.65
C GLU A 31 -3.79 3.07 -13.36
N VAL A 32 -2.60 3.58 -13.04
CA VAL A 32 -2.40 4.51 -11.92
C VAL A 32 -2.96 5.88 -12.30
N ILE A 33 -3.98 6.32 -11.57
CA ILE A 33 -4.65 7.62 -11.79
C ILE A 33 -4.35 8.64 -10.70
N GLY A 34 -3.75 8.22 -9.59
CA GLY A 34 -3.48 9.08 -8.46
C GLY A 34 -2.60 8.46 -7.38
N ILE A 35 -2.08 9.32 -6.52
CA ILE A 35 -1.32 8.96 -5.32
C ILE A 35 -2.03 9.62 -4.14
N GLY A 36 -2.35 8.83 -3.13
CA GLY A 36 -3.00 9.31 -1.91
C GLY A 36 -2.21 8.99 -0.65
N VAL A 37 -2.62 9.63 0.45
CA VAL A 37 -2.08 9.39 1.78
C VAL A 37 -3.23 9.29 2.78
N ILE A 38 -3.26 8.20 3.54
CA ILE A 38 -4.26 7.97 4.61
C ILE A 38 -3.59 7.52 5.91
N SER A 39 -4.31 7.67 7.02
CA SER A 39 -3.93 7.04 8.28
C SER A 39 -4.24 5.55 8.26
N ARG A 40 -3.59 4.81 9.16
CA ARG A 40 -3.87 3.40 9.42
C ARG A 40 -5.34 3.18 9.77
N GLU A 41 -5.89 4.01 10.65
CA GLU A 41 -7.27 3.91 11.11
C GLU A 41 -8.25 4.08 9.95
N LYS A 42 -7.96 5.00 9.02
CA LYS A 42 -8.81 5.21 7.85
C LYS A 42 -8.71 4.05 6.87
N LEU A 43 -7.53 3.48 6.66
CA LEU A 43 -7.39 2.26 5.86
C LEU A 43 -8.22 1.11 6.45
N ILE A 44 -8.12 0.89 7.76
CA ILE A 44 -8.89 -0.16 8.46
C ILE A 44 -10.38 0.05 8.23
N GLU A 45 -10.89 1.27 8.46
CA GLU A 45 -12.29 1.62 8.22
C GLU A 45 -12.72 1.27 6.79
N MET A 46 -11.95 1.68 5.78
CA MET A 46 -12.25 1.40 4.37
C MET A 46 -12.21 -0.10 4.03
N ILE A 47 -11.30 -0.85 4.63
CA ILE A 47 -11.22 -2.30 4.45
C ILE A 47 -12.47 -2.97 5.02
N PHE A 48 -12.86 -2.62 6.25
CA PHE A 48 -14.07 -3.17 6.88
C PHE A 48 -15.34 -2.82 6.09
N GLU A 49 -15.47 -1.57 5.65
CA GLU A 49 -16.61 -1.14 4.82
C GLU A 49 -16.71 -1.92 3.51
N ASN A 50 -15.58 -2.11 2.81
CA ASN A 50 -15.57 -2.89 1.57
C ASN A 50 -15.86 -4.36 1.84
N TYR A 51 -15.26 -4.93 2.88
CA TYR A 51 -15.46 -6.34 3.21
C TYR A 51 -16.92 -6.64 3.56
N GLN A 52 -17.59 -5.75 4.28
CA GLN A 52 -19.03 -5.87 4.57
C GLN A 52 -19.90 -5.82 3.30
N LYS A 53 -19.48 -5.07 2.27
CA LYS A 53 -20.24 -4.88 1.03
C LYS A 53 -19.96 -5.95 -0.03
N THR A 54 -18.70 -6.37 -0.16
CA THR A 54 -18.22 -7.19 -1.29
C THR A 54 -17.54 -8.48 -0.87
N GLY A 55 -17.30 -8.70 0.42
CA GLY A 55 -16.54 -9.85 0.93
C GLY A 55 -15.03 -9.76 0.64
N SER A 56 -14.53 -8.58 0.24
CA SER A 56 -13.12 -8.34 -0.06
C SER A 56 -12.70 -6.93 0.37
N SER A 57 -11.41 -6.73 0.67
CA SER A 57 -10.91 -5.40 1.03
C SER A 57 -10.83 -4.43 -0.15
N ASN A 58 -10.61 -4.95 -1.37
CA ASN A 58 -10.20 -4.18 -2.57
C ASN A 58 -8.87 -3.41 -2.42
N TRP A 59 -8.09 -3.75 -1.39
CA TRP A 59 -6.76 -3.21 -1.13
C TRP A 59 -5.71 -4.29 -1.34
N ARG A 60 -4.60 -3.91 -1.96
CA ARG A 60 -3.44 -4.79 -2.15
C ARG A 60 -2.17 -4.10 -1.70
N VAL A 61 -1.17 -4.91 -1.36
CA VAL A 61 0.13 -4.47 -0.88
C VAL A 61 1.25 -5.18 -1.64
N PHE A 62 2.32 -4.44 -1.96
CA PHE A 62 3.55 -5.02 -2.49
C PHE A 62 4.56 -5.12 -1.35
N LYS A 63 4.97 -6.33 -1.01
CA LYS A 63 5.99 -6.58 0.01
C LYS A 63 7.37 -6.59 -0.65
N LYS A 64 8.40 -6.35 0.16
CA LYS A 64 9.78 -6.44 -0.29
C LYS A 64 10.07 -7.84 -0.83
N ASN A 65 10.74 -7.89 -1.98
CA ASN A 65 11.14 -9.11 -2.67
C ASN A 65 9.96 -9.99 -3.17
N GLU A 66 8.73 -9.48 -3.18
CA GLU A 66 7.59 -10.14 -3.82
C GLU A 66 7.35 -9.51 -5.20
N GLU A 67 7.18 -10.35 -6.22
CA GLU A 67 6.88 -9.90 -7.59
C GLU A 67 5.41 -9.53 -7.78
N GLU A 68 4.52 -10.13 -6.99
CA GLU A 68 3.09 -9.92 -7.05
C GLU A 68 2.59 -9.20 -5.79
N SER A 69 1.58 -8.35 -5.95
CA SER A 69 0.89 -7.78 -4.79
C SER A 69 0.01 -8.83 -4.13
N SER A 70 -0.13 -8.78 -2.82
CA SER A 70 -1.07 -9.61 -2.04
C SER A 70 -2.28 -8.79 -1.58
N PRO A 71 -3.48 -9.40 -1.49
CA PRO A 71 -4.62 -8.75 -0.85
C PRO A 71 -4.30 -8.38 0.61
N ILE A 72 -4.85 -7.26 1.07
CA ILE A 72 -4.83 -6.91 2.49
C ILE A 72 -6.08 -7.49 3.12
N GLU A 73 -5.91 -8.27 4.17
CA GLU A 73 -6.98 -8.94 4.87
C GLU A 73 -7.18 -8.33 6.26
N ILE A 74 -8.38 -8.53 6.83
CA ILE A 74 -8.73 -7.98 8.15
C ILE A 74 -7.75 -8.47 9.23
N TYR A 75 -7.27 -9.71 9.11
CA TYR A 75 -6.36 -10.30 10.10
C TYR A 75 -4.93 -9.74 10.04
N ASP A 76 -4.53 -9.07 8.96
CA ASP A 76 -3.22 -8.41 8.87
C ASP A 76 -3.08 -7.35 9.98
N PHE A 77 -4.18 -6.73 10.40
CA PHE A 77 -4.18 -5.74 11.48
C PHE A 77 -4.17 -6.36 12.88
N VAL A 78 -4.39 -7.66 13.00
CA VAL A 78 -4.46 -8.39 14.28
C VAL A 78 -3.11 -9.03 14.62
N ALA A 79 -2.35 -9.45 13.61
CA ALA A 79 -1.07 -10.11 13.79
C ALA A 79 0.09 -9.10 13.71
N GLN A 80 0.74 -8.80 14.84
CA GLN A 80 2.09 -8.24 14.81
C GLN A 80 3.11 -9.37 14.81
N ASN A 81 3.74 -9.59 13.66
CA ASN A 81 4.93 -10.45 13.59
C ASN A 81 6.16 -9.61 13.96
N ILE A 82 6.94 -10.09 14.93
CA ILE A 82 8.16 -9.42 15.43
C ILE A 82 9.26 -9.26 14.37
N HIS A 83 9.19 -10.02 13.27
CA HIS A 83 10.13 -9.96 12.16
C HIS A 83 9.69 -8.99 11.05
N GLU A 84 8.48 -8.45 11.14
CA GLU A 84 7.90 -7.59 10.12
C GLU A 84 7.98 -6.12 10.53
N ASN A 85 8.22 -5.24 9.56
CA ASN A 85 8.29 -3.80 9.83
C ASN A 85 6.89 -3.15 9.96
N THR A 86 5.82 -3.85 9.56
CA THR A 86 4.43 -3.38 9.67
C THR A 86 3.45 -4.53 9.89
N HIS A 87 2.17 -4.19 10.06
CA HIS A 87 1.04 -5.14 10.10
C HIS A 87 0.85 -5.90 8.77
N PHE A 88 1.41 -5.40 7.67
CA PHE A 88 1.28 -5.99 6.34
C PHE A 88 2.46 -6.90 5.96
N GLY A 89 3.41 -7.09 6.86
CA GLY A 89 4.71 -7.66 6.55
C GLY A 89 5.75 -6.61 6.19
N ASN A 90 6.82 -7.05 5.51
CA ASN A 90 7.99 -6.25 5.20
C ASN A 90 7.74 -5.34 3.99
N LEU A 91 7.33 -4.10 4.25
CA LEU A 91 6.99 -3.14 3.21
C LEU A 91 8.19 -2.34 2.68
N PRO A 92 8.14 -1.89 1.41
CA PRO A 92 9.08 -0.90 0.90
C PRO A 92 9.02 0.38 1.74
N THR A 93 10.18 0.99 1.91
CA THR A 93 10.32 2.34 2.45
C THR A 93 9.70 3.35 1.49
N LEU A 94 9.39 4.54 2.00
CA LEU A 94 8.87 5.63 1.17
C LEU A 94 9.82 5.97 -0.01
N GLU A 95 11.13 5.93 0.22
CA GLU A 95 12.14 6.19 -0.80
C GLU A 95 12.12 5.14 -1.91
N GLU A 96 12.07 3.85 -1.54
CA GLU A 96 11.95 2.74 -2.50
C GLU A 96 10.64 2.82 -3.29
N PHE A 97 9.54 3.20 -2.64
CA PHE A 97 8.26 3.42 -3.30
C PHE A 97 8.32 4.59 -4.28
N GLN A 98 8.91 5.73 -3.89
CA GLN A 98 9.10 6.88 -4.78
C GLN A 98 9.96 6.55 -5.99
N ALA A 99 11.05 5.78 -5.80
CA ALA A 99 11.89 5.31 -6.90
C ALA A 99 11.10 4.41 -7.87
N THR A 100 10.23 3.54 -7.33
CA THR A 100 9.36 2.67 -8.13
C THR A 100 8.35 3.48 -8.93
N LEU A 101 7.73 4.49 -8.32
CA LEU A 101 6.81 5.39 -9.00
C LEU A 101 7.50 6.18 -10.11
N ALA A 102 8.66 6.76 -9.84
CA ALA A 102 9.43 7.48 -10.85
C ALA A 102 9.78 6.57 -12.05
N ALA A 103 10.18 5.33 -11.80
CA ALA A 103 10.45 4.36 -12.84
C ALA A 103 9.19 3.97 -13.65
N LEU A 104 8.03 3.84 -12.98
CA LEU A 104 6.75 3.57 -13.64
C LEU A 104 6.31 4.75 -14.52
N THR A 105 6.35 5.98 -14.00
CA THR A 105 6.00 7.20 -14.75
C THR A 105 6.90 7.37 -15.97
N MET A 106 8.22 7.23 -15.81
CA MET A 106 9.17 7.33 -16.91
C MET A 106 8.93 6.26 -18.00
N ARG A 107 8.58 5.02 -17.61
CA ARG A 107 8.20 3.97 -18.58
C ARG A 107 6.88 4.26 -19.28
N LEU A 108 5.90 4.85 -18.59
CA LEU A 108 4.63 5.24 -19.18
C LEU A 108 4.81 6.38 -20.20
N GLU A 109 5.64 7.37 -19.89
CA GLU A 109 5.99 8.46 -20.82
C GLU A 109 6.71 7.96 -22.07
N ILE A 110 7.62 6.99 -21.96
CA ILE A 110 8.30 6.42 -23.13
C ILE A 110 7.32 5.67 -24.04
N ARG A 111 6.33 4.96 -23.46
CA ARG A 111 5.32 4.21 -24.23
C ARG A 111 4.30 5.11 -24.94
N SER A 112 4.03 6.31 -24.44
CA SER A 112 3.09 7.24 -25.07
C SER A 112 3.67 7.97 -26.28
N ILE A 113 5.00 7.93 -26.45
CA ILE A 113 5.73 8.59 -27.56
C ILE A 113 6.03 7.60 -28.71
N ALA A 114 5.91 6.28 -28.47
CA ALA A 114 6.24 5.21 -29.42
C ALA A 114 5.06 4.82 -30.33
#